data_AF-A0A6J1WZF7-F1
#
_entry.id   AF-A0A6J1WZF7-F1
#
_cell.length_a   1.000
_cell.length_b   1.000
_cell.length_c   1.000
_cell.angle_alpha   90.00
_cell.angle_beta   90.00
_cell.angle_gamma   90.00
#
_symmetry.space_group_name_H-M   'P 1'
#
loop_
_entity.id
_entity.type
_entity.pdbx_description
1 polymer ?
#
loop_
_entity_poly.entity_id
_entity_poly.type
_entity_poly.pdbx_seq_one_letter_code
_entity_poly.pdbx_strand_id
1 'polypeptide(L)'
;MVDNDKEENGEVKKPIVIKNATDLQRLKLEKLMKNPEKPVVIPDPPKPKSLPSAPDFVRNVMGSSAGAGSGEFHVYRHLRRKEYARQKFIQEKSEKEKLDEEYHRKIEENKKIAEEKTAKKRAKRLKKKSKAKVKGKIRKLDDTKQTVSSQSDSSSEEEEEGKTQEDSESNKHKAAEEKEETTVVLE
;
A
#
# COMPACT_ATOMS: atom_id res chain seq x y z
N MET A 1 -27.18 -58.04 -3.92
CA MET A 1 -26.02 -57.95 -4.83
C MET A 1 -26.46 -57.21 -6.08
N VAL A 2 -26.05 -55.96 -6.25
CA VAL A 2 -26.01 -55.30 -7.56
C VAL A 2 -24.72 -54.50 -7.55
N ASP A 3 -23.66 -55.16 -7.97
CA ASP A 3 -22.33 -54.62 -8.17
C ASP A 3 -22.39 -53.60 -9.32
N ASN A 4 -21.99 -52.36 -9.05
CA ASN A 4 -21.84 -51.33 -10.06
C ASN A 4 -20.35 -51.21 -10.35
N ASP A 5 -19.92 -51.99 -11.34
CA ASP A 5 -18.55 -52.05 -11.84
C ASP A 5 -18.11 -50.66 -12.32
N LYS A 6 -17.31 -49.98 -11.50
CA LYS A 6 -16.55 -48.82 -11.91
C LYS A 6 -15.38 -49.31 -12.76
N GLU A 7 -15.61 -49.32 -14.07
CA GLU A 7 -14.59 -49.44 -15.11
C GLU A 7 -13.45 -48.43 -14.84
N GLU A 8 -12.38 -48.91 -14.19
CA GLU A 8 -11.11 -48.19 -14.11
C GLU A 8 -10.43 -48.27 -15.48
N ASN A 9 -10.78 -47.32 -16.36
CA ASN A 9 -10.03 -47.05 -17.57
C ASN A 9 -8.62 -46.56 -17.20
N GLY A 10 -7.72 -47.52 -17.02
CA GLY A 10 -6.28 -47.35 -16.84
C GLY A 10 -5.60 -46.85 -18.11
N GLU A 11 -5.98 -45.65 -18.58
CA GLU A 11 -5.20 -44.96 -19.60
C GLU A 11 -3.89 -44.49 -18.98
N VAL A 12 -2.78 -45.10 -19.41
CA VAL A 12 -1.42 -44.67 -19.08
C VAL A 12 -1.21 -43.27 -19.68
N LYS A 13 -1.53 -42.24 -18.90
CA LYS A 13 -1.35 -40.84 -19.30
C LYS A 13 0.12 -40.56 -19.47
N LYS A 14 0.54 -40.35 -20.72
CA LYS A 14 1.90 -39.93 -21.08
C LYS A 14 2.30 -38.70 -20.23
N PRO A 15 3.56 -38.59 -19.77
CA PRO A 15 3.98 -37.46 -18.95
C PRO A 15 3.78 -36.15 -19.73
N ILE A 16 2.88 -35.31 -19.25
CA ILE A 16 2.56 -34.03 -19.90
C ILE A 16 3.69 -33.05 -19.58
N VAL A 17 4.47 -32.72 -20.60
CA VAL A 17 5.51 -31.70 -20.54
C VAL A 17 4.85 -30.33 -20.70
N ILE A 18 4.99 -29.49 -19.69
CA ILE A 18 4.52 -28.12 -19.70
C ILE A 18 5.44 -27.30 -20.61
N LYS A 19 4.88 -26.63 -21.63
CA LYS A 19 5.63 -25.74 -22.52
C LYS A 19 5.23 -24.28 -22.30
N ASN A 20 3.93 -24.03 -22.12
CA ASN A 20 3.36 -22.68 -21.96
C ASN A 20 2.63 -22.50 -20.62
N ALA A 21 2.40 -21.24 -20.22
CA ALA A 21 1.63 -20.89 -19.02
C ALA A 21 0.18 -21.43 -19.07
N THR A 22 -0.38 -21.52 -20.28
CA THR A 22 -1.70 -22.12 -20.53
C THR A 22 -1.71 -23.61 -20.20
N ASP A 23 -0.61 -24.33 -20.44
CA ASP A 23 -0.52 -25.78 -20.16
C ASP A 23 -0.51 -26.04 -18.65
N LEU A 24 0.17 -25.17 -17.87
CA LEU A 24 0.12 -25.20 -16.41
C LEU A 24 -1.29 -25.00 -15.87
N GLN A 25 -2.02 -24.03 -16.43
CA GLN A 25 -3.39 -23.74 -16.01
C GLN A 25 -4.32 -24.89 -16.39
N ARG A 26 -4.19 -25.43 -17.60
CA ARG A 26 -4.94 -26.61 -18.07
C ARG A 26 -4.74 -27.79 -17.14
N LEU A 27 -3.50 -28.12 -16.75
CA LEU A 27 -3.21 -29.21 -15.81
C LEU A 27 -3.84 -28.98 -14.43
N LYS A 28 -3.79 -27.74 -13.91
CA LYS A 28 -4.43 -27.38 -12.63
C LYS A 28 -5.95 -27.50 -12.72
N LEU A 29 -6.55 -27.05 -13.82
CA LEU A 29 -7.98 -27.17 -14.07
C LEU A 29 -8.41 -28.62 -14.20
N GLU A 30 -7.72 -29.44 -15.00
CA GLU A 30 -7.98 -30.87 -15.12
C GLU A 30 -7.86 -31.57 -13.75
N LYS A 31 -6.93 -31.15 -12.88
CA LYS A 31 -6.82 -31.67 -11.51
C LYS A 31 -8.00 -31.28 -10.62
N LEU A 32 -8.50 -30.05 -10.73
CA LEU A 32 -9.66 -29.57 -9.98
C LEU A 32 -10.96 -30.21 -10.46
N MET A 33 -11.14 -30.33 -11.79
CA MET A 33 -12.34 -30.90 -12.42
C MET A 33 -12.47 -32.42 -12.26
N LYS A 34 -11.39 -33.13 -11.90
CA LYS A 34 -11.45 -34.58 -11.57
C LYS A 34 -12.35 -34.88 -10.37
N ASN A 35 -12.48 -33.94 -9.43
CA ASN A 35 -13.31 -34.08 -8.23
C ASN A 35 -14.09 -32.78 -7.98
N PRO A 36 -15.20 -32.53 -8.71
CA PRO A 36 -15.93 -31.27 -8.61
C PRO A 36 -16.66 -31.09 -7.27
N GLU A 37 -17.05 -32.17 -6.61
CA GLU A 37 -17.73 -32.17 -5.31
C GLU A 37 -16.82 -31.77 -4.14
N LYS A 38 -15.49 -31.78 -4.34
CA LYS A 38 -14.55 -31.42 -3.27
C LYS A 38 -14.41 -29.90 -3.19
N PRO A 39 -14.76 -29.25 -2.07
CA PRO A 39 -14.57 -27.81 -1.93
C PRO A 39 -13.09 -27.44 -2.05
N VAL A 40 -12.80 -26.41 -2.84
CA VAL A 40 -11.45 -25.89 -3.04
C VAL A 40 -11.09 -24.98 -1.87
N VAL A 41 -10.06 -25.35 -1.11
CA VAL A 41 -9.54 -24.52 -0.01
C VAL A 41 -8.56 -23.51 -0.59
N ILE A 42 -8.96 -22.24 -0.60
CA ILE A 42 -8.06 -21.12 -0.88
C ILE A 42 -7.30 -20.83 0.42
N PRO A 43 -5.95 -20.82 0.41
CA PRO A 43 -5.19 -20.53 1.61
C PRO A 43 -5.38 -19.07 2.05
N ASP A 44 -5.53 -18.88 3.35
CA ASP A 44 -5.53 -17.56 3.96
C ASP A 44 -4.18 -16.86 3.76
N PRO A 45 -4.15 -15.51 3.75
CA PRO A 45 -2.91 -14.77 3.65
C PRO A 45 -1.95 -15.14 4.78
N PRO A 46 -0.62 -15.13 4.53
CA PRO A 46 0.36 -15.49 5.54
C PRO A 46 0.26 -14.54 6.73
N LYS A 47 0.11 -15.11 7.93
CA LYS A 47 0.08 -14.33 9.17
C LYS A 47 1.42 -13.61 9.36
N PRO A 48 1.41 -12.36 9.87
CA PRO A 48 2.65 -11.68 10.19
C PRO A 48 3.44 -12.49 11.21
N LYS A 49 4.78 -12.47 11.09
CA LYS A 49 5.66 -13.10 12.08
C LYS A 49 5.34 -12.47 13.44
N SER A 50 5.05 -13.31 14.43
CA SER A 50 4.78 -12.88 15.81
C SER A 50 5.76 -13.55 16.74
N LEU A 51 6.13 -12.83 17.79
CA LEU A 51 6.97 -13.38 18.85
C LEU A 51 6.12 -14.23 19.79
N PRO A 52 6.63 -15.37 20.27
CA PRO A 52 5.91 -16.16 21.26
C PRO A 52 5.74 -15.34 22.55
N SER A 53 4.55 -15.37 23.13
CA SER A 53 4.31 -14.74 24.44
C SER A 53 5.21 -15.37 25.50
N ALA A 54 5.67 -14.56 26.45
CA ALA A 54 6.33 -15.07 27.65
C ALA A 54 5.33 -15.90 28.47
N PRO A 55 5.77 -17.02 29.07
CA PRO A 55 4.92 -17.80 29.98
C PRO A 55 4.70 -17.04 31.29
N ASP A 56 3.48 -17.07 31.80
CA ASP A 56 3.10 -16.35 33.03
C ASP A 56 3.81 -16.89 34.28
N PHE A 57 3.98 -18.21 34.37
CA PHE A 57 4.59 -18.87 35.52
C PHE A 57 5.71 -19.81 35.11
N VAL A 58 6.90 -19.54 35.63
CA VAL A 58 8.04 -20.47 35.57
C VAL A 58 7.98 -21.36 36.80
N ARG A 59 7.74 -22.67 36.60
CA ARG A 59 7.54 -23.64 37.69
C ARG A 59 8.86 -24.17 38.27
N ASN A 60 9.94 -24.10 37.51
CA ASN A 60 11.21 -24.76 37.82
C ASN A 60 12.27 -23.74 38.29
N VAL A 61 11.86 -22.76 39.11
CA VAL A 61 12.79 -21.75 39.62
C VAL A 61 13.52 -22.32 40.83
N MET A 62 14.84 -22.42 40.75
CA MET A 62 15.70 -22.79 41.87
C MET A 62 15.89 -21.59 42.80
N GLY A 63 16.11 -21.83 44.09
CA GLY A 63 16.21 -20.75 45.10
C GLY A 63 17.30 -19.73 44.79
N SER A 64 17.11 -18.47 45.23
CA SER A 64 17.98 -17.34 44.87
C SER A 64 19.44 -17.47 45.30
N SER A 65 19.71 -18.27 46.35
CA SER A 65 21.06 -18.54 46.85
C SER A 65 21.65 -19.86 46.35
N ALA A 66 20.95 -20.58 45.48
CA ALA A 66 21.43 -21.83 44.91
C ALA A 66 22.55 -21.57 43.89
N GLY A 67 23.54 -22.47 43.82
CA GLY A 67 24.64 -22.38 42.86
C GLY A 67 24.21 -22.65 41.42
N ALA A 68 25.07 -22.35 40.45
CA ALA A 68 24.80 -22.61 39.04
C ALA A 68 24.72 -24.12 38.77
N GLY A 69 23.57 -24.59 38.29
CA GLY A 69 23.37 -25.98 37.87
C GLY A 69 23.90 -26.24 36.44
N SER A 70 24.04 -27.51 36.07
CA SER A 70 24.52 -27.92 34.73
C SER A 70 23.58 -27.51 33.58
N GLY A 71 22.30 -27.31 33.86
CA GLY A 71 21.30 -26.88 32.88
C GLY A 71 21.20 -25.36 32.68
N GLU A 72 21.77 -24.56 33.60
CA GLU A 72 21.57 -23.11 33.64
C GLU A 72 22.14 -22.41 32.41
N PHE A 73 23.27 -22.90 31.89
CA PHE A 73 23.86 -22.41 30.64
C PHE A 73 22.90 -22.51 29.46
N HIS A 74 22.18 -23.63 29.33
CA HIS A 74 21.24 -23.81 28.24
C HIS A 74 20.00 -22.92 28.41
N VAL A 75 19.53 -22.73 29.64
CA VAL A 75 18.44 -21.80 29.96
C VAL A 75 18.81 -20.38 29.52
N TYR A 76 19.96 -19.87 29.95
CA TYR A 76 20.47 -18.56 29.51
C TYR A 76 20.58 -18.45 27.99
N ARG A 77 21.18 -19.45 27.34
CA ARG A 77 21.34 -19.49 25.87
C ARG A 77 19.99 -19.40 25.14
N HIS A 78 18.96 -20.12 25.61
CA HIS A 78 17.62 -20.05 25.02
C HIS A 78 16.95 -18.70 25.29
N LEU A 79 17.08 -18.18 26.51
CA LEU A 79 16.53 -16.88 26.89
C LEU A 79 17.16 -15.74 26.08
N ARG A 80 18.48 -15.73 25.93
CA ARG A 80 19.22 -14.72 25.15
C ARG A 80 18.80 -14.73 23.68
N ARG A 81 18.64 -15.91 23.06
CA ARG A 81 18.13 -16.00 21.68
C ARG A 81 16.72 -15.46 21.54
N LYS A 82 15.83 -15.78 22.50
CA LYS A 82 14.46 -15.26 22.51
C LYS A 82 14.46 -13.75 22.64
N GLU A 83 15.30 -13.20 23.52
CA GLU A 83 15.39 -11.76 23.74
C GLU A 83 15.97 -11.03 22.53
N TYR A 84 17.02 -11.56 21.89
CA TYR A 84 17.57 -10.98 20.66
C TYR A 84 16.58 -11.03 19.49
N ALA A 85 15.86 -12.14 19.34
CA ALA A 85 14.78 -12.21 18.37
C ALA A 85 13.68 -11.19 18.66
N ARG A 86 13.35 -10.98 19.94
CA ARG A 86 12.36 -9.99 20.38
C ARG A 86 12.80 -8.56 20.08
N GLN A 87 14.01 -8.19 20.46
CA GLN A 87 14.58 -6.86 20.21
C GLN A 87 14.68 -6.56 18.72
N LYS A 88 15.21 -7.51 17.94
CA LYS A 88 15.30 -7.39 16.48
C LYS A 88 13.93 -7.19 15.83
N PHE A 89 12.93 -7.97 16.24
CA PHE A 89 11.57 -7.83 15.71
C PHE A 89 10.95 -6.46 16.04
N ILE A 90 11.17 -5.94 17.25
CA ILE A 90 10.69 -4.60 17.65
C ILE A 90 11.35 -3.51 16.81
N GLN A 91 12.67 -3.59 16.62
CA GLN A 91 13.43 -2.65 15.80
C GLN A 91 12.95 -2.68 14.34
N GLU A 92 12.93 -3.86 13.71
CA GLU A 92 12.46 -4.04 12.32
C GLU A 92 11.01 -3.55 12.14
N LYS A 93 10.12 -3.83 13.10
CA LYS A 93 8.73 -3.36 13.05
C LYS A 93 8.67 -1.83 13.13
N SER A 94 9.42 -1.22 14.05
CA SER A 94 9.44 0.23 14.23
C SER A 94 10.00 0.97 13.02
N GLU A 95 11.06 0.44 12.41
CA GLU A 95 11.64 1.00 11.18
C GLU A 95 10.66 0.91 10.02
N LYS A 96 9.99 -0.25 9.86
CA LYS A 96 8.98 -0.43 8.82
C LYS A 96 7.81 0.52 9.00
N GLU A 97 7.30 0.65 10.23
CA GLU A 97 6.17 1.53 10.54
C GLU A 97 6.49 3.00 10.23
N LYS A 98 7.68 3.48 10.62
CA LYS A 98 8.16 4.83 10.26
C LYS A 98 8.21 5.05 8.74
N LEU A 99 8.78 4.09 8.00
CA LEU A 99 8.86 4.18 6.54
C LEU A 99 7.49 4.17 5.87
N ASP A 100 6.57 3.33 6.36
CA ASP A 100 5.20 3.26 5.87
C ASP A 100 4.44 4.58 6.16
N GLU A 101 4.57 5.14 7.37
CA GLU A 101 4.00 6.43 7.74
C GLU A 101 4.51 7.59 6.87
N GLU A 102 5.82 7.67 6.66
CA GLU A 102 6.43 8.66 5.77
C GLU A 102 5.92 8.52 4.33
N TYR A 103 5.78 7.29 3.84
CA TYR A 103 5.26 7.02 2.52
C TYR A 103 3.81 7.46 2.37
N HIS A 104 2.96 7.13 3.35
CA HIS A 104 1.57 7.55 3.37
C HIS A 104 1.44 9.07 3.43
N ARG A 105 2.22 9.74 4.28
CA ARG A 105 2.27 11.19 4.38
C ARG A 105 2.65 11.83 3.03
N LYS A 106 3.69 11.34 2.36
CA LYS A 106 4.11 11.81 1.03
C LYS A 106 3.00 11.63 -0.02
N ILE A 107 2.27 10.51 0.00
CA ILE A 107 1.14 10.29 -0.90
C ILE A 107 0.02 11.30 -0.63
N GLU A 108 -0.32 11.54 0.63
CA GLU A 108 -1.38 12.47 1.00
C GLU A 108 -1.04 13.91 0.63
N GLU A 109 0.19 14.34 0.86
CA GLU A 109 0.69 15.65 0.45
C GLU A 109 0.61 15.82 -1.07
N ASN A 110 1.07 14.81 -1.83
CA ASN A 110 0.98 14.83 -3.29
C ASN A 110 -0.47 14.87 -3.79
N LYS A 111 -1.38 14.14 -3.15
CA LYS A 111 -2.82 14.18 -3.45
C LYS A 111 -3.40 15.56 -3.18
N LYS A 112 -3.11 16.16 -2.02
CA LYS A 112 -3.55 17.52 -1.66
C LYS A 112 -3.06 18.55 -2.67
N ILE A 113 -1.78 18.53 -3.03
CA ILE A 113 -1.21 19.46 -4.03
C ILE A 113 -1.88 19.29 -5.40
N ALA A 114 -2.16 18.05 -5.82
CA ALA A 114 -2.87 17.79 -7.06
C ALA A 114 -4.34 18.28 -7.01
N GLU A 115 -5.02 18.06 -5.89
CA GLU A 115 -6.38 18.52 -5.64
C GLU A 115 -6.47 20.04 -5.61
N GLU A 116 -5.56 20.74 -4.96
CA GLU A 116 -5.50 22.21 -4.93
C GLU A 116 -5.29 22.80 -6.33
N LYS A 117 -4.34 22.25 -7.09
CA LYS A 117 -4.08 22.65 -8.49
C LYS A 117 -5.31 22.42 -9.36
N THR A 118 -5.96 21.27 -9.23
CA THR A 118 -7.16 20.95 -10.02
C THR A 118 -8.38 21.76 -9.58
N ALA A 119 -8.55 22.05 -8.29
CA ALA A 119 -9.59 22.89 -7.72
C ALA A 119 -9.46 24.35 -8.18
N LYS A 120 -8.24 24.92 -8.15
CA LYS A 120 -7.97 26.27 -8.67
C LYS A 120 -8.35 26.38 -10.15
N LYS A 121 -7.94 25.41 -10.98
CA LYS A 121 -8.31 25.35 -12.41
C LYS A 121 -9.81 25.14 -12.62
N ARG A 122 -10.45 24.28 -11.82
CA ARG A 122 -11.90 24.02 -11.86
C ARG A 122 -12.70 25.27 -11.50
N ALA A 123 -12.29 26.00 -10.47
CA ALA A 123 -12.90 27.26 -10.04
C ALA A 123 -12.80 28.34 -11.13
N LYS A 124 -11.63 28.51 -11.76
CA LYS A 124 -11.46 29.41 -12.92
C LYS A 124 -12.45 29.06 -14.05
N ARG A 125 -12.58 27.78 -14.41
CA ARG A 125 -13.51 27.31 -15.45
C ARG A 125 -14.97 27.51 -15.08
N LEU A 126 -15.36 27.28 -13.81
CA LEU A 126 -16.73 27.50 -13.34
C LEU A 126 -17.10 28.99 -13.37
N LYS A 127 -16.19 29.89 -12.95
CA LYS A 127 -16.37 31.34 -13.09
C LYS A 127 -16.53 31.77 -14.55
N LYS A 128 -15.72 31.24 -15.48
CA LYS A 128 -15.88 31.51 -16.93
C LYS A 128 -17.23 30.99 -17.46
N LYS A 129 -17.65 29.78 -17.05
CA LYS A 129 -18.94 29.20 -17.43
C LYS A 129 -20.12 30.01 -16.88
N SER A 130 -20.07 30.51 -15.64
CA SER A 130 -21.14 31.34 -15.08
C SER A 130 -21.25 32.69 -15.80
N LYS A 131 -20.11 33.37 -16.03
CA LYS A 131 -20.06 34.61 -16.83
C LYS A 131 -20.63 34.40 -18.24
N ALA A 132 -20.26 33.31 -18.93
CA ALA A 132 -20.79 32.99 -20.26
C ALA A 132 -22.31 32.71 -20.25
N LYS A 133 -22.82 32.02 -19.22
CA LYS A 133 -24.27 31.81 -19.04
C LYS A 133 -25.02 33.12 -18.82
N VAL A 134 -24.48 34.04 -18.01
CA VAL A 134 -25.07 35.36 -17.79
C VAL A 134 -25.07 36.16 -19.08
N LYS A 135 -23.94 36.25 -19.80
CA LYS A 135 -23.86 36.95 -21.09
C LYS A 135 -24.78 36.34 -22.15
N GLY A 136 -24.94 35.01 -22.17
CA GLY A 136 -25.89 34.31 -23.05
C GLY A 136 -27.36 34.58 -22.70
N LYS A 137 -27.71 34.71 -21.41
CA LYS A 137 -29.06 35.12 -20.98
C LYS A 137 -29.35 36.57 -21.32
N ILE A 138 -28.40 37.49 -21.08
CA ILE A 138 -28.52 38.90 -21.47
C ILE A 138 -28.71 38.99 -22.98
N ARG A 139 -27.88 38.32 -23.78
CA ARG A 139 -28.04 38.28 -25.24
C ARG A 139 -29.38 37.73 -25.68
N LYS A 140 -29.93 36.70 -25.03
CA LYS A 140 -31.27 36.18 -25.37
C LYS A 140 -32.41 37.13 -24.99
N LEU A 141 -32.25 37.87 -23.88
CA LEU A 141 -33.21 38.90 -23.45
C LEU A 141 -33.13 40.15 -24.32
N ASP A 142 -31.92 40.54 -24.75
CA ASP A 142 -31.70 41.62 -25.72
C ASP A 142 -32.15 41.22 -27.13
N ASP A 143 -32.03 39.96 -27.57
CA ASP A 143 -32.63 39.49 -28.84
C ASP A 143 -34.16 39.61 -28.83
N THR A 144 -34.79 39.63 -27.65
CA THR A 144 -36.23 39.90 -27.50
C THR A 144 -36.55 41.40 -27.34
N LYS A 145 -35.55 42.29 -27.22
CA LYS A 145 -35.73 43.72 -26.93
C LYS A 145 -35.00 44.68 -27.87
N GLN A 146 -34.04 44.23 -28.66
CA GLN A 146 -33.15 45.05 -29.49
C GLN A 146 -33.08 44.53 -30.93
N THR A 147 -34.08 44.91 -31.71
CA THR A 147 -33.90 45.32 -33.11
C THR A 147 -33.16 46.66 -33.23
N VAL A 148 -32.55 47.21 -32.17
CA VAL A 148 -31.86 48.50 -32.18
C VAL A 148 -30.66 48.54 -31.20
N SER A 149 -29.53 49.03 -31.74
CA SER A 149 -28.35 49.61 -31.06
C SER A 149 -27.31 48.71 -30.36
N SER A 150 -26.32 48.31 -31.17
CA SER A 150 -24.87 48.59 -31.05
C SER A 150 -24.06 48.22 -29.79
N GLN A 151 -23.15 47.26 -30.00
CA GLN A 151 -21.72 47.17 -29.63
C GLN A 151 -21.23 47.82 -28.31
N SER A 152 -20.73 46.99 -27.40
CA SER A 152 -19.64 47.35 -26.49
C SER A 152 -18.75 46.14 -26.17
N ASP A 153 -17.46 46.36 -26.40
CA ASP A 153 -16.34 45.46 -26.15
C ASP A 153 -15.84 45.66 -24.70
N SER A 154 -15.41 44.60 -24.03
CA SER A 154 -14.71 44.71 -22.74
C SER A 154 -13.96 43.41 -22.48
N SER A 155 -12.70 43.44 -22.94
CA SER A 155 -11.63 42.53 -22.54
C SER A 155 -11.18 42.88 -21.12
N SER A 156 -11.03 41.88 -20.27
CA SER A 156 -10.38 42.01 -18.97
C SER A 156 -9.58 40.72 -18.76
N GLU A 157 -8.33 40.80 -19.18
CA GLU A 157 -7.24 39.87 -18.87
C GLU A 157 -6.68 40.29 -17.51
N GLU A 158 -6.69 39.37 -16.55
CA GLU A 158 -5.79 39.43 -15.40
C GLU A 158 -4.95 38.16 -15.42
N GLU A 159 -3.74 38.33 -15.93
CA GLU A 159 -2.58 37.47 -15.71
C GLU A 159 -2.15 37.64 -14.25
N GLU A 160 -2.06 36.53 -13.53
CA GLU A 160 -1.40 36.46 -12.22
C GLU A 160 -0.52 35.22 -12.27
N GLU A 161 0.73 35.46 -12.67
CA GLU A 161 1.85 34.53 -12.68
C GLU A 161 2.27 34.22 -11.24
N GLY A 162 1.75 33.13 -10.70
CA GLY A 162 2.27 32.54 -9.47
C GLY A 162 3.52 31.71 -9.74
N LYS A 163 4.68 32.32 -9.54
CA LYS A 163 6.03 31.71 -9.44
C LYS A 163 5.98 30.41 -8.61
N THR A 164 6.29 29.26 -9.23
CA THR A 164 6.55 27.99 -8.52
C THR A 164 7.86 27.40 -9.01
N GLN A 165 8.97 27.96 -8.54
CA GLN A 165 10.32 27.43 -8.70
C GLN A 165 11.16 28.01 -7.55
N GLU A 166 11.06 27.45 -6.35
CA GLU A 166 11.99 27.74 -5.22
C GLU A 166 11.68 26.83 -4.00
N ASP A 167 11.39 25.54 -4.19
CA ASP A 167 11.18 24.62 -3.03
C ASP A 167 11.80 23.22 -3.21
N SER A 168 12.54 22.98 -4.31
CA SER A 168 13.22 21.69 -4.52
C SER A 168 14.66 21.65 -4.01
N GLU A 169 15.29 22.80 -3.72
CA GLU A 169 16.69 22.86 -3.26
C GLU A 169 16.83 22.84 -1.74
N SER A 170 15.87 23.41 -1.01
CA SER A 170 15.86 23.41 0.48
C SER A 170 15.70 22.00 1.07
N ASN A 171 14.99 21.11 0.39
CA ASN A 171 14.74 19.74 0.87
C ASN A 171 15.91 18.77 0.61
N LYS A 172 16.87 19.16 -0.25
CA LYS A 172 18.08 18.37 -0.54
C LYS A 172 19.16 18.56 0.53
N HIS A 173 19.27 19.76 1.10
CA HIS A 173 20.24 20.04 2.16
C HIS A 173 19.87 19.39 3.49
N LYS A 174 18.58 19.38 3.85
CA LYS A 174 18.10 18.74 5.09
C LYS A 174 18.31 17.22 5.13
N ALA A 175 18.14 16.56 3.99
CA ALA A 175 18.34 15.10 3.88
C ALA A 175 19.81 14.67 3.82
N ALA A 176 20.74 15.61 3.59
CA ALA A 176 22.18 15.34 3.64
C ALA A 176 22.71 15.50 5.08
N GLU A 177 22.22 16.49 5.82
CA GLU A 177 22.62 16.77 7.20
C GLU A 177 22.20 15.65 8.18
N GLU A 178 20.98 15.10 8.06
CA GLU A 178 20.54 13.94 8.87
C GLU A 178 21.33 12.65 8.59
N LYS A 179 21.90 12.51 7.38
CA LYS A 179 22.73 11.34 7.03
C LYS A 179 24.12 11.42 7.61
N GLU A 180 24.69 12.62 7.71
CA GLU A 180 26.00 12.80 8.34
C GLU A 180 25.93 12.67 9.88
N GLU A 181 24.86 13.18 10.51
CA GLU A 181 24.67 13.03 11.96
C GLU A 181 24.44 11.56 12.38
N THR A 182 23.73 10.77 11.59
CA THR A 182 23.52 9.34 11.90
C THR A 182 24.78 8.49 11.74
N THR A 183 25.72 8.87 10.86
CA THR A 183 27.01 8.18 10.73
C THR A 183 27.98 8.46 11.86
N VAL A 184 27.95 9.65 12.47
CA VAL A 184 28.88 10.04 13.55
C VAL A 184 28.53 9.38 14.90
N VAL A 185 27.28 8.93 15.08
CA VAL A 185 26.83 8.27 16.33
C VAL A 185 27.12 6.75 16.35
N LEU A 186 27.60 6.19 15.23
CA LEU A 186 27.84 4.75 15.05
C LEU A 186 29.32 4.34 15.02
N GLU A 187 30.25 5.27 15.30
CA GLU A 187 31.68 5.02 15.50
C GLU A 187 32.05 5.12 16.99
#